data_AF-A0A6C0ASB1-F1
#
_entry.id   AF-A0A6C0ASB1-F1
#
_cell.length_a   1.000
_cell.length_b   1.000
_cell.length_c   1.000
_cell.angle_alpha   90.00
_cell.angle_beta   90.00
_cell.angle_gamma   90.00
#
_symmetry.space_group_name_H-M   'P 1'
#
loop_
_entity.id
_entity.type
_entity.pdbx_description
1 polymer ?
#
loop_
_entity_poly.entity_id
_entity_poly.type
_entity_poly.pdbx_seq_one_letter_code
_entity_poly.pdbx_strand_id
1 'polypeptide(L)'
;MSFQDWTPVVLKKMGGATVSKVGYRKVVPQVDPATKQARMLDQFNAEGSVPKIEKVSAEDRKEITQLRVLKKMTQDQLNTTLNLKKDTIKNIENGTHEKNKALTSKIKAYLSKT
;
A
#
# COMPACT_ATOMS: atom_id res chain seq x y z
N MET A 1 31.05 46.17 22.22
CA MET A 1 30.12 45.31 21.45
C MET A 1 30.94 44.50 20.46
N SER A 2 30.56 43.25 20.20
CA SER A 2 31.24 42.23 19.36
C SER A 2 32.39 41.50 20.08
N PHE A 3 32.55 40.17 20.01
CA PHE A 3 32.07 39.18 19.05
C PHE A 3 31.52 37.93 19.74
N GLN A 4 30.56 37.26 19.11
CA GLN A 4 30.02 35.97 19.55
C GLN A 4 30.70 34.89 18.70
N ASP A 5 31.71 34.23 19.25
CA ASP A 5 32.52 33.23 18.54
C ASP A 5 31.79 31.89 18.48
N TRP A 6 30.96 31.70 17.45
CA TRP A 6 30.36 30.40 17.16
C TRP A 6 31.30 29.59 16.26
N THR A 7 31.93 28.55 16.80
CA THR A 7 32.66 27.55 16.01
C THR A 7 31.69 26.51 15.43
N PRO A 8 31.61 26.31 14.09
CA PRO A 8 30.70 25.33 13.51
C PRO A 8 31.14 23.89 13.81
N VAL A 9 30.17 23.04 14.15
CA VAL A 9 30.36 21.61 14.44
C VAL A 9 30.36 20.83 13.12
N VAL A 10 31.49 20.17 12.82
CA VAL A 10 31.61 19.27 11.67
C VAL A 10 31.54 17.82 12.15
N LEU A 11 30.39 17.17 11.96
CA LEU A 11 30.23 15.74 12.25
C LEU A 11 30.81 14.92 11.10
N LYS A 12 32.06 14.45 11.26
CA LYS A 12 32.60 13.39 10.40
C LYS A 12 31.87 12.10 10.73
N LYS A 13 31.05 11.62 9.80
CA LYS A 13 30.49 10.26 9.85
C LYS A 13 31.64 9.26 9.68
N MET A 14 32.29 8.90 10.78
CA MET A 14 33.16 7.73 10.79
C MET A 14 32.29 6.49 10.58
N GLY A 15 32.48 5.88 9.42
CA GLY A 15 31.90 4.60 9.12
C GLY A 15 32.39 3.54 10.10
N GLY A 16 31.47 2.63 10.43
CA GLY A 16 31.82 1.23 10.65
C GLY A 16 32.02 0.77 12.08
N ALA A 17 31.07 -0.07 12.49
CA ALA A 17 31.31 -1.41 13.03
C ALA A 17 31.30 -1.66 14.55
N THR A 18 30.49 -2.68 14.85
CA THR A 18 30.58 -3.68 15.92
C THR A 18 30.17 -3.32 17.35
N VAL A 19 29.11 -4.02 17.76
CA VAL A 19 28.48 -4.09 19.08
C VAL A 19 29.45 -4.72 20.09
N SER A 20 29.50 -4.18 21.31
CA SER A 20 29.95 -4.93 22.48
C SER A 20 29.11 -4.58 23.72
N LYS A 21 28.80 -5.63 24.50
CA LYS A 21 27.78 -5.68 25.55
C LYS A 21 28.24 -5.05 26.88
N VAL A 22 27.23 -4.68 27.67
CA VAL A 22 27.15 -4.60 29.15
C VAL A 22 27.46 -3.24 29.79
N GLY A 23 26.40 -2.62 30.32
CA GLY A 23 26.44 -1.44 31.19
C GLY A 23 25.05 -0.83 31.33
N TYR A 24 24.18 -1.43 32.15
CA TYR A 24 22.80 -0.98 32.33
C TYR A 24 22.76 0.39 33.03
N ARG A 25 22.49 1.45 32.27
CA ARG A 25 21.90 2.69 32.81
C ARG A 25 20.47 2.75 32.30
N LYS A 26 19.48 2.70 33.19
CA LYS A 26 18.06 2.88 32.84
C LYS A 26 17.87 4.30 32.28
N VAL A 27 18.05 4.44 30.98
CA VAL A 27 17.53 5.58 30.23
C VAL A 27 16.04 5.33 30.09
N VAL A 28 15.23 6.11 30.79
CA VAL A 28 13.79 6.15 30.51
C VAL A 28 13.68 6.72 29.10
N PRO A 29 13.24 5.96 28.08
CA PRO A 29 13.19 6.50 26.73
C PRO A 29 12.10 7.56 26.71
N GLN A 30 12.45 8.81 26.43
CA GLN A 30 11.47 9.76 25.91
C GLN A 30 11.01 9.19 24.57
N VAL A 31 9.84 8.56 24.58
CA VAL A 31 9.26 7.96 23.39
C VAL A 31 8.72 9.11 22.55
N ASP A 32 9.49 9.51 21.53
CA ASP A 32 8.96 10.34 20.47
C ASP A 32 7.67 9.70 19.94
N PRO A 33 6.55 10.43 19.83
CA PRO A 33 5.28 9.84 19.40
C PRO A 33 5.38 9.14 18.04
N ALA A 34 6.28 9.58 17.16
CA ALA A 34 6.61 8.90 15.90
C ALA A 34 7.24 7.52 16.10
N THR A 35 8.11 7.35 17.10
CA THR A 35 8.72 6.04 17.43
C THR A 35 7.72 5.08 18.08
N LYS A 36 6.68 5.59 18.73
CA LYS A 36 5.59 4.79 19.30
C LYS A 36 4.73 4.15 18.21
N GLN A 37 4.41 4.90 17.15
CA GLN A 37 3.67 4.35 16.01
C GLN A 37 4.47 3.32 15.22
N ALA A 38 5.79 3.55 15.03
CA ALA A 38 6.65 2.57 14.37
C ALA A 38 6.71 1.23 15.14
N ARG A 39 6.79 1.26 16.47
CA ARG A 39 6.80 0.03 17.30
C ARG A 39 5.47 -0.71 17.33
N MET A 40 4.34 -0.01 17.22
CA MET A 40 3.03 -0.66 17.11
C MET A 40 2.86 -1.39 15.77
N LEU A 41 3.50 -0.91 14.70
CA LEU A 41 3.51 -1.59 13.40
C LEU A 41 4.34 -2.89 13.46
N ASP A 42 5.50 -2.85 14.11
CA ASP A 42 6.36 -4.03 14.31
C ASP A 42 5.69 -5.09 15.20
N GLN A 43 4.94 -4.67 16.22
CA GLN A 43 4.22 -5.60 17.10
C GLN A 43 3.05 -6.30 16.39
N PHE A 44 2.33 -5.59 15.49
CA PHE A 44 1.30 -6.20 14.63
C PHE A 44 1.90 -7.16 13.59
N ASN A 45 3.09 -6.85 13.07
CA ASN A 45 3.81 -7.73 12.14
C ASN A 45 4.40 -8.98 12.83
N ALA A 46 4.71 -8.90 14.12
CA ALA A 46 5.33 -9.98 14.89
C ALA A 46 4.33 -10.99 15.48
N GLU A 47 3.09 -10.59 15.81
CA GLU A 47 2.16 -11.43 16.58
C GLU A 47 1.04 -12.13 15.79
N GLY A 48 0.80 -11.84 14.51
CA GLY A 48 -0.22 -12.61 13.80
C GLY A 48 -0.58 -12.09 12.42
N SER A 49 -0.27 -12.90 11.41
CA SER A 49 -0.73 -12.85 10.01
C SER A 49 -1.31 -11.50 9.54
N VAL A 50 -0.53 -10.75 8.77
CA VAL A 50 -1.04 -9.59 7.99
C VAL A 50 -2.35 -9.99 7.31
N PRO A 51 -3.47 -9.27 7.53
CA PRO A 51 -4.75 -9.60 6.93
C PRO A 51 -4.61 -9.68 5.41
N LYS A 52 -4.75 -10.88 4.85
CA LYS A 52 -4.64 -11.09 3.41
C LYS A 52 -5.91 -10.58 2.75
N ILE A 53 -5.83 -9.41 2.12
CA ILE A 53 -6.93 -8.86 1.34
C ILE A 53 -7.20 -9.82 0.16
N GLU A 54 -8.42 -10.36 0.12
CA GLU A 54 -8.85 -11.21 -0.98
C GLU A 54 -8.91 -10.39 -2.28
N LYS A 55 -8.36 -10.96 -3.35
CA LYS A 55 -8.36 -10.37 -4.69
C LYS A 55 -9.50 -10.95 -5.53
N VAL A 56 -9.80 -10.30 -6.64
CA VAL A 56 -10.77 -10.81 -7.62
C VAL A 56 -10.36 -12.22 -8.10
N SER A 57 -11.35 -13.12 -8.21
CA SER A 57 -11.13 -14.52 -8.61
C SER A 57 -10.62 -14.63 -10.05
N ALA A 58 -9.95 -15.74 -10.39
CA ALA A 58 -9.44 -15.93 -11.76
C ALA A 58 -10.57 -16.04 -12.80
N GLU A 59 -11.69 -16.59 -12.38
CA GLU A 59 -12.90 -16.79 -13.18
C GLU A 59 -13.54 -15.45 -13.53
N ASP A 60 -13.75 -14.59 -12.53
CA ASP A 60 -14.35 -13.25 -12.74
C ASP A 60 -13.50 -12.40 -13.68
N ARG A 61 -12.17 -12.49 -13.59
CA ARG A 61 -11.25 -11.77 -14.48
C ARG A 61 -11.43 -12.18 -15.94
N LYS A 62 -11.44 -13.49 -16.18
CA LYS A 62 -11.59 -14.04 -17.53
C LYS A 62 -12.94 -13.66 -18.12
N GLU A 63 -14.01 -13.82 -17.33
CA GLU A 63 -15.37 -13.52 -17.78
C GLU A 63 -15.54 -12.03 -18.12
N ILE A 64 -15.11 -11.12 -17.24
CA ILE A 64 -15.22 -9.67 -17.49
C ILE A 64 -14.41 -9.28 -18.72
N THR A 65 -13.20 -9.83 -18.88
CA THR A 65 -12.34 -9.55 -20.05
C THR A 65 -13.02 -10.02 -21.34
N GLN A 66 -13.56 -11.24 -21.36
CA GLN A 66 -14.24 -11.80 -22.52
C GLN A 66 -15.47 -10.99 -22.89
N LEU A 67 -16.34 -10.68 -21.91
CA LEU A 67 -17.55 -9.88 -22.14
C LEU A 67 -17.22 -8.48 -22.67
N ARG A 68 -16.17 -7.84 -22.13
CA ARG A 68 -15.70 -6.52 -22.61
C ARG A 68 -15.25 -6.61 -24.08
N VAL A 69 -14.45 -7.61 -24.42
CA VAL A 69 -13.94 -7.81 -25.79
C VAL A 69 -15.09 -8.09 -26.76
N LEU A 70 -16.06 -8.93 -26.38
CA LEU A 70 -17.26 -9.21 -27.17
C LEU A 70 -18.08 -7.94 -27.45
N LYS A 71 -18.21 -7.07 -26.44
CA LYS A 71 -18.89 -5.77 -26.57
C LYS A 71 -18.06 -4.70 -27.29
N LYS A 72 -16.85 -5.03 -27.74
CA LYS A 72 -15.90 -4.14 -28.44
C LYS A 72 -15.64 -2.82 -27.70
N MET A 73 -15.61 -2.86 -26.37
CA MET A 73 -15.33 -1.68 -25.55
C MET A 73 -13.88 -1.68 -25.06
N THR A 74 -13.25 -0.52 -25.03
CA THR A 74 -11.97 -0.35 -24.34
C THR A 74 -12.17 -0.30 -22.83
N GLN A 75 -11.09 -0.54 -22.07
CA GLN A 75 -11.13 -0.46 -20.60
C GLN A 75 -11.52 0.95 -20.12
N ASP A 76 -11.02 1.99 -20.80
CA ASP A 76 -11.31 3.39 -20.46
C ASP A 76 -12.74 3.80 -20.81
N GLN A 77 -13.29 3.31 -21.92
CA GLN A 77 -14.71 3.50 -22.23
C GLN A 77 -15.59 2.87 -21.16
N LEU A 78 -15.28 1.64 -20.73
CA LEU A 78 -16.05 0.98 -19.67
C LEU A 78 -15.93 1.71 -18.33
N ASN A 79 -14.74 2.20 -17.97
CA ASN A 79 -14.55 3.05 -16.80
C ASN A 79 -15.44 4.30 -16.86
N THR A 80 -15.46 4.98 -18.02
CA THR A 80 -16.24 6.21 -18.23
C THR A 80 -17.74 5.93 -18.15
N THR A 81 -18.22 4.87 -18.80
CA THR A 81 -19.65 4.53 -18.81
C THR A 81 -20.19 4.14 -17.44
N LEU A 82 -19.39 3.47 -16.62
CA LEU A 82 -19.79 3.06 -15.28
C LEU A 82 -19.43 4.07 -14.17
N ASN A 83 -18.88 5.23 -14.56
CA ASN A 83 -18.35 6.27 -13.67
C ASN A 83 -17.37 5.70 -12.63
N LEU A 84 -16.41 4.91 -13.11
CA LEU A 84 -15.35 4.30 -12.31
C LEU A 84 -14.07 5.12 -12.42
N LYS A 85 -13.24 5.05 -11.37
CA LYS A 85 -11.89 5.62 -11.41
C LYS A 85 -11.09 5.03 -12.57
N LYS A 86 -10.23 5.86 -13.17
CA LYS A 86 -9.25 5.41 -14.18
C LYS A 86 -8.47 4.20 -13.67
N ASP A 87 -8.20 3.25 -14.57
CA ASP A 87 -7.51 1.97 -14.30
C ASP A 87 -8.28 0.97 -13.42
N THR A 88 -9.50 1.24 -12.94
CA THR A 88 -10.28 0.27 -12.15
C THR A 88 -10.50 -1.04 -12.90
N ILE A 89 -11.01 -0.97 -14.13
CA ILE A 89 -11.22 -2.17 -14.96
C ILE A 89 -9.90 -2.90 -15.25
N LYS A 90 -8.82 -2.16 -15.54
CA LYS A 90 -7.48 -2.73 -15.77
C LYS A 90 -6.99 -3.51 -14.54
N ASN A 91 -7.17 -2.96 -13.34
CA ASN A 91 -6.79 -3.61 -12.08
C ASN A 91 -7.64 -4.85 -11.79
N ILE A 92 -8.92 -4.82 -12.17
CA ILE A 92 -9.80 -5.98 -12.08
C ILE A 92 -9.31 -7.07 -13.04
N GLU A 93 -9.14 -6.77 -14.33
CA GLU A 93 -8.68 -7.75 -15.33
C GLU A 93 -7.29 -8.34 -14.98
N ASN A 94 -6.38 -7.53 -14.42
CA ASN A 94 -5.08 -7.99 -13.92
C ASN A 94 -5.20 -8.79 -12.61
N GLY A 95 -6.28 -8.65 -11.86
CA GLY A 95 -6.50 -9.27 -10.55
C GLY A 95 -5.71 -8.66 -9.42
N THR A 96 -5.31 -7.40 -9.56
CA THR A 96 -4.70 -6.62 -8.48
C THR A 96 -5.75 -5.90 -7.63
N HIS A 97 -6.98 -5.78 -8.13
CA HIS A 97 -8.10 -5.19 -7.42
C HIS A 97 -8.57 -6.09 -6.26
N GLU A 98 -9.01 -5.44 -5.17
CA GLU A 98 -9.68 -6.11 -4.05
C GLU A 98 -10.99 -6.76 -4.48
N LYS A 99 -11.39 -7.82 -3.79
CA LYS A 99 -12.63 -8.53 -4.07
C LYS A 99 -13.84 -7.68 -3.67
N ASN A 100 -14.52 -7.14 -4.69
CA ASN A 100 -15.76 -6.40 -4.50
C ASN A 100 -16.88 -7.02 -5.37
N LYS A 101 -17.70 -7.87 -4.74
CA LYS A 101 -18.78 -8.60 -5.44
C LYS A 101 -19.81 -7.66 -6.06
N ALA A 102 -20.17 -6.57 -5.38
CA ALA A 102 -21.14 -5.62 -5.89
C ALA A 102 -20.64 -4.94 -7.17
N LEU A 103 -19.36 -4.55 -7.19
CA LEU A 103 -18.72 -3.96 -8.35
C LEU A 103 -18.62 -4.95 -9.51
N THR A 104 -18.15 -6.18 -9.27
CA THR A 104 -18.03 -7.19 -10.32
C THR A 104 -19.40 -7.57 -10.90
N SER A 105 -20.43 -7.73 -10.06
CA SER A 105 -21.80 -7.96 -10.52
C SER A 105 -22.35 -6.80 -11.35
N LYS A 106 -22.10 -5.54 -10.96
CA LYS A 106 -22.52 -4.37 -11.74
C LYS A 106 -21.87 -4.34 -13.13
N ILE A 107 -20.56 -4.62 -13.20
CA ILE A 107 -19.82 -4.66 -14.46
C ILE A 107 -20.37 -5.77 -15.35
N LYS A 108 -20.53 -7.00 -14.82
CA LYS A 108 -21.08 -8.13 -15.56
C LYS A 108 -22.48 -7.83 -16.08
N ALA A 109 -23.37 -7.28 -15.24
CA ALA A 109 -24.73 -6.92 -15.65
C ALA A 109 -24.78 -5.87 -16.76
N TYR A 110 -23.85 -4.93 -16.78
CA TYR A 110 -23.74 -3.95 -17.87
C TYR A 110 -23.23 -4.59 -19.17
N LEU A 111 -22.24 -5.50 -19.07
CA LEU A 111 -21.64 -6.13 -20.24
C LEU A 111 -22.53 -7.24 -20.83
N SER A 112 -23.34 -7.93 -20.02
CA SER A 112 -24.24 -9.00 -20.46
C SER A 112 -25.54 -8.51 -21.10
N LYS A 113 -25.95 -7.26 -20.84
CA LYS A 113 -27.06 -6.64 -21.56
C LYS A 113 -26.61 -6.33 -22.99
N THR A 114 -27.16 -7.08 -23.94
CA THR A 114 -27.11 -6.84 -25.40
C THR A 114 -27.85 -5.58 -25.76
#